data_AF-A0AAW9J6W0-F1
#
_entry.id   AF-A0AAW9J6W0-F1
#
_cell.length_a   1.000
_cell.length_b   1.000
_cell.length_c   1.000
_cell.angle_alpha   90.00
_cell.angle_beta   90.00
_cell.angle_gamma   90.00
#
_symmetry.space_group_name_H-M   'P 1'
#
loop_
_entity.id
_entity.type
_entity.pdbx_description
1 polymer ?
#
loop_
_entity_poly.entity_id
_entity_poly.type
_entity_poly.pdbx_seq_one_letter_code
_entity_poly.pdbx_strand_id
1 'polypeptide(L)'
;AVGMETNIPPLNLGEVIDGTIMLIDNPETTILELMTVIKGPDFPTGATIMGKAGIRAAYETGKGRIIVRAKAEIEEENNRHRIIVTEIPYQVNKAKLIENIADLVKDKRIVGISDLRDESDREGMRIVIELKKDANPNVVLNMLYKHTKMQDTFGVIMLALVNNEPQVLNIKQVLNYYIEFQKEVVTKRTVFELNKAEARAHILEGLRIALDNIDEVINIIRSSKTGEIAK
;
A
#
# COMPACT_ATOMS: atom_id res chain seq x y z
N ALA A 1 19.98 1.78 -1.48
CA ALA A 1 21.11 2.11 -0.58
C ALA A 1 22.39 1.50 -1.17
N VAL A 2 23.57 1.74 -0.59
CA VAL A 2 24.79 1.05 -1.06
C VAL A 2 24.64 -0.44 -0.74
N GLY A 3 24.52 -1.28 -1.76
CA GLY A 3 24.45 -2.74 -1.64
C GLY A 3 23.09 -3.34 -1.22
N MET A 4 22.03 -2.53 -1.06
CA MET A 4 20.71 -3.00 -0.63
C MET A 4 19.57 -2.34 -1.41
N GLU A 5 18.57 -3.15 -1.73
CA GLU A 5 17.34 -2.77 -2.43
C GLU A 5 16.12 -3.22 -1.63
N THR A 6 15.07 -2.39 -1.62
CA THR A 6 13.76 -2.70 -1.04
C THR A 6 12.71 -2.48 -2.11
N ASN A 7 11.75 -3.39 -2.20
CA ASN A 7 10.66 -3.29 -3.16
C ASN A 7 9.43 -3.99 -2.58
N ILE A 8 8.53 -3.20 -1.99
CA ILE A 8 7.36 -3.68 -1.27
C ILE A 8 6.12 -3.34 -2.12
N PRO A 9 5.30 -4.32 -2.51
CA PRO A 9 4.12 -4.03 -3.30
C PRO A 9 3.04 -3.35 -2.45
N PRO A 10 2.18 -2.50 -3.06
CA PRO A 10 0.99 -1.99 -2.40
C PRO A 10 0.03 -3.12 -2.04
N LEU A 11 -0.68 -2.94 -0.92
CA LEU A 11 -1.68 -3.87 -0.39
C LEU A 11 -3.00 -3.12 -0.19
N ASN A 12 -4.10 -3.86 -0.15
CA ASN A 12 -5.39 -3.29 0.17
C ASN A 12 -5.47 -2.87 1.64
N LEU A 13 -5.92 -1.64 1.92
CA LEU A 13 -5.97 -1.11 3.28
C LEU A 13 -6.86 -1.94 4.21
N GLY A 14 -8.05 -2.34 3.74
CA GLY A 14 -8.99 -3.13 4.54
C GLY A 14 -8.39 -4.48 4.91
N GLU A 15 -7.83 -5.19 3.93
CA GLU A 15 -7.20 -6.48 4.17
C GLU A 15 -6.01 -6.39 5.16
N VAL A 16 -5.20 -5.34 5.07
CA VAL A 16 -4.08 -5.12 6.00
C VAL A 16 -4.57 -4.82 7.41
N ILE A 17 -5.63 -4.02 7.56
CA ILE A 17 -6.25 -3.75 8.86
C ILE A 17 -6.81 -5.04 9.46
N ASP A 18 -7.54 -5.83 8.67
CA ASP A 18 -8.10 -7.11 9.10
C ASP A 18 -6.99 -8.07 9.57
N GLY A 19 -5.89 -8.18 8.82
CA GLY A 19 -4.73 -8.97 9.23
C GLY A 19 -4.03 -8.43 10.48
N THR A 20 -4.03 -7.11 10.69
CA THR A 20 -3.49 -6.49 11.91
C THR A 20 -4.36 -6.84 13.12
N ILE A 21 -5.69 -6.72 13.00
CA ILE A 21 -6.65 -7.08 14.05
C ILE A 21 -6.52 -8.57 14.39
N MET A 22 -6.41 -9.44 13.37
CA MET A 22 -6.22 -10.88 13.56
C MET A 22 -4.99 -11.20 14.42
N LEU A 23 -3.88 -10.47 14.25
CA LEU A 23 -2.68 -10.63 15.08
C LEU A 23 -2.82 -10.05 16.49
N ILE A 24 -3.58 -8.96 16.64
CA ILE A 24 -3.89 -8.39 17.96
C ILE A 24 -4.70 -9.39 18.78
N ASP A 25 -5.71 -10.01 18.18
CA ASP A 25 -6.60 -10.97 18.84
C ASP A 25 -5.90 -12.30 19.11
N ASN A 26 -5.05 -12.75 18.18
CA ASN A 26 -4.26 -13.97 18.31
C ASN A 26 -2.82 -13.80 17.79
N PRO A 27 -1.84 -13.52 18.68
CA PRO A 27 -0.44 -13.34 18.30
C PRO A 27 0.21 -14.58 17.66
N GLU A 28 -0.31 -15.77 17.92
CA GLU A 28 0.19 -17.03 17.37
C GLU A 28 -0.27 -17.30 15.93
N THR A 29 -1.14 -16.44 15.37
CA THR A 29 -1.64 -16.54 13.99
C THR A 29 -0.48 -16.78 13.00
N THR A 30 -0.61 -17.82 12.20
CA THR A 30 0.37 -18.22 11.19
C THR A 30 0.28 -17.33 9.96
N ILE A 31 1.33 -17.32 9.13
CA ILE A 31 1.32 -16.58 7.85
C ILE A 31 0.24 -17.13 6.90
N LEU A 32 -0.03 -18.43 6.95
CA LEU A 32 -1.08 -19.05 6.14
C LEU A 32 -2.48 -18.57 6.54
N GLU A 33 -2.72 -18.41 7.84
CA GLU A 33 -3.96 -17.83 8.35
C GLU A 33 -4.08 -16.35 7.97
N LEU A 34 -3.00 -15.58 8.10
CA LEU A 34 -2.94 -14.18 7.63
C LEU A 34 -3.27 -14.05 6.13
N MET A 35 -2.86 -15.02 5.31
CA MET A 35 -3.16 -15.02 3.88
C MET A 35 -4.64 -15.23 3.54
N THR A 36 -5.47 -15.62 4.51
CA THR A 36 -6.92 -15.72 4.32
C THR A 36 -7.59 -14.34 4.29
N VAL A 37 -7.01 -13.37 5.01
CA VAL A 37 -7.48 -11.98 5.06
C VAL A 37 -6.66 -11.07 4.15
N ILE A 38 -5.33 -11.19 4.16
CA ILE A 38 -4.41 -10.49 3.24
C ILE A 38 -4.13 -11.39 2.04
N LYS A 39 -4.94 -11.27 0.99
CA LYS A 39 -4.93 -12.23 -0.12
C LYS A 39 -3.72 -12.08 -1.04
N GLY A 40 -3.17 -10.87 -1.12
CA GLY A 40 -2.06 -10.53 -1.99
C GLY A 40 -1.92 -9.03 -2.20
N PRO A 41 -1.00 -8.63 -3.10
CA PRO A 41 -0.90 -7.25 -3.56
C PRO A 41 -2.16 -6.73 -4.22
N ASP A 42 -2.41 -5.44 -3.99
CA ASP A 42 -3.46 -4.66 -4.63
C ASP A 42 -2.80 -3.47 -5.34
N PHE A 43 -2.49 -3.65 -6.62
CA PHE A 43 -1.80 -2.64 -7.40
C PHE A 43 -2.77 -1.52 -7.81
N PRO A 44 -2.38 -0.24 -7.69
CA PRO A 44 -3.26 0.87 -8.06
C PRO A 44 -3.56 0.92 -9.57
N THR A 45 -2.78 0.22 -10.39
CA THR A 45 -3.00 0.09 -11.83
C THR A 45 -3.89 -1.11 -12.19
N GLY A 46 -4.36 -1.87 -11.20
CA GLY A 46 -5.10 -3.11 -11.38
C GLY A 46 -4.19 -4.22 -11.93
N ALA A 47 -4.56 -4.73 -13.09
CA ALA A 47 -3.96 -5.87 -13.77
C ALA A 47 -4.24 -7.20 -13.05
N THR A 48 -3.74 -8.30 -13.62
CA THR A 48 -3.98 -9.66 -13.11
C THR A 48 -2.70 -10.26 -12.56
N ILE A 49 -2.73 -10.70 -11.31
CA ILE A 49 -1.63 -11.47 -10.72
C ILE A 49 -1.73 -12.92 -11.16
N MET A 50 -0.63 -13.45 -11.69
CA MET A 50 -0.55 -14.82 -12.20
C MET A 50 0.01 -15.76 -11.13
N GLY A 51 -0.88 -16.52 -10.50
CA GLY A 51 -0.54 -17.53 -9.50
C GLY A 51 -0.22 -16.97 -8.11
N LYS A 52 -0.32 -17.83 -7.09
CA LYS A 52 -0.17 -17.43 -5.67
C LYS A 52 1.18 -17.81 -5.05
N ALA A 53 1.98 -18.65 -5.70
CA ALA A 53 3.25 -19.13 -5.16
C ALA A 53 4.23 -17.98 -4.87
N GLY A 54 4.30 -16.98 -5.75
CA GLY A 54 5.12 -15.79 -5.56
C GLY A 54 4.72 -14.93 -4.36
N ILE A 55 3.41 -14.78 -4.14
CA ILE A 55 2.84 -14.07 -2.99
C ILE A 55 3.19 -14.81 -1.70
N ARG A 56 2.97 -16.14 -1.68
CA ARG A 56 3.29 -16.97 -0.53
C ARG A 56 4.77 -16.88 -0.13
N ALA A 57 5.68 -17.03 -1.10
CA ALA A 57 7.11 -16.92 -0.85
C ALA A 57 7.48 -15.53 -0.31
N ALA A 58 6.91 -14.45 -0.89
CA ALA A 58 7.11 -13.10 -0.39
C ALA A 58 6.65 -12.97 1.06
N TYR A 59 5.45 -13.45 1.38
CA TYR A 59 4.89 -13.30 2.73
C TYR A 59 5.59 -14.15 3.77
N GLU A 60 6.06 -15.35 3.43
CA GLU A 60 6.77 -16.26 4.34
C GLU A 60 8.22 -15.83 4.58
N THR A 61 8.91 -15.30 3.57
CA THR A 61 10.37 -15.08 3.60
C THR A 61 10.83 -13.63 3.49
N GLY A 62 9.91 -12.73 3.13
CA GLY A 62 10.24 -11.36 2.75
C GLY A 62 10.73 -11.20 1.30
N LYS A 63 10.88 -12.29 0.54
CA LYS A 63 11.32 -12.25 -0.86
C LYS A 63 10.44 -13.10 -1.77
N GLY A 64 10.07 -12.57 -2.93
CA GLY A 64 9.23 -13.31 -3.87
C GLY A 64 9.20 -12.71 -5.26
N ARG A 65 8.67 -13.46 -6.22
CA ARG A 65 8.50 -13.02 -7.61
C ARG A 65 7.05 -13.15 -8.00
N ILE A 66 6.40 -12.04 -8.28
CA ILE A 66 4.98 -11.98 -8.61
C ILE A 66 4.87 -11.60 -10.08
N ILE A 67 4.24 -12.46 -10.88
CA ILE A 67 3.99 -12.15 -12.29
C ILE A 67 2.70 -11.36 -12.38
N VAL A 68 2.75 -10.19 -13.00
CA VAL A 68 1.61 -9.29 -13.19
C VAL A 68 1.37 -9.13 -14.69
N ARG A 69 0.14 -9.38 -15.13
CA ARG A 69 -0.27 -9.39 -16.53
C ARG A 69 -1.34 -8.34 -16.78
N ALA A 70 -1.18 -7.55 -17.82
CA ALA A 70 -2.15 -6.58 -18.31
C ALA A 70 -3.50 -7.25 -18.58
N LYS A 71 -4.58 -6.56 -18.20
CA LYS A 71 -5.93 -6.98 -18.51
C LYS A 71 -6.24 -6.59 -19.95
N ALA A 72 -6.52 -7.60 -20.77
CA ALA A 72 -6.79 -7.41 -22.18
C ALA A 72 -7.94 -8.31 -22.63
N GLU A 73 -8.76 -7.79 -23.52
CA GLU A 73 -9.91 -8.48 -24.12
C GLU A 73 -9.77 -8.47 -25.65
N ILE A 74 -10.27 -9.53 -26.29
CA ILE A 74 -10.30 -9.63 -27.75
C ILE A 74 -11.71 -9.28 -28.21
N GLU A 75 -11.83 -8.21 -28.99
CA GLU A 75 -13.07 -7.79 -29.62
C GLU A 75 -13.05 -8.14 -31.11
N GLU A 76 -14.23 -8.36 -31.69
CA GLU A 76 -14.41 -8.55 -33.13
C GLU A 76 -15.30 -7.44 -33.70
N GLU A 77 -14.80 -6.74 -34.71
CA GLU A 77 -15.55 -5.69 -35.40
C GLU A 77 -15.28 -5.77 -36.91
N ASN A 78 -16.34 -5.78 -37.73
CA ASN A 78 -16.24 -5.77 -39.20
C ASN A 78 -15.30 -6.88 -39.76
N ASN A 79 -15.39 -8.09 -39.21
CA ASN A 79 -14.57 -9.24 -39.61
C ASN A 79 -13.06 -9.05 -39.37
N ARG A 80 -12.70 -8.18 -38.40
CA ARG A 80 -11.34 -7.97 -37.90
C ARG A 80 -11.34 -8.09 -36.38
N HIS A 81 -10.26 -8.63 -35.84
CA HIS A 81 -10.06 -8.70 -34.40
C HIS A 81 -9.25 -7.50 -33.91
N ARG A 82 -9.54 -7.07 -32.68
CA ARG A 82 -8.77 -6.06 -31.95
C ARG A 82 -8.47 -6.59 -30.54
N ILE A 83 -7.31 -6.24 -30.02
CA ILE A 83 -6.95 -6.48 -28.61
C ILE A 83 -7.09 -5.15 -27.89
N ILE A 84 -7.96 -5.11 -26.89
CA ILE A 84 -8.22 -3.93 -26.06
C ILE A 84 -7.56 -4.15 -24.71
N VAL A 85 -6.60 -3.30 -24.36
CA VAL A 85 -5.90 -3.34 -23.07
C VAL A 85 -6.45 -2.23 -22.18
N THR A 86 -6.96 -2.61 -21.00
CA THR A 86 -7.63 -1.69 -20.07
C THR A 86 -6.82 -1.44 -18.79
N GLU A 87 -5.92 -2.35 -18.42
CA GLU A 87 -5.07 -2.25 -17.23
C GLU A 87 -3.66 -2.78 -17.56
N ILE A 88 -2.61 -2.18 -17.02
CA ILE A 88 -1.20 -2.58 -17.23
C ILE A 88 -0.49 -2.84 -15.91
N PRO A 89 0.60 -3.63 -15.91
CA PRO A 89 1.36 -3.90 -14.68
C PRO A 89 1.86 -2.63 -13.98
N TYR A 90 2.02 -2.72 -12.66
CA TYR A 90 2.49 -1.61 -11.84
C TYR A 90 3.88 -1.11 -12.27
N GLN A 91 4.10 0.20 -12.19
CA GLN A 91 5.33 0.90 -12.63
C GLN A 91 5.66 0.78 -14.13
N VAL A 92 4.74 0.27 -14.96
CA VAL A 92 4.89 0.30 -16.42
C VAL A 92 4.41 1.63 -16.97
N ASN A 93 5.26 2.29 -17.76
CA ASN A 93 4.90 3.52 -18.46
C ASN A 93 4.15 3.18 -19.76
N LYS A 94 2.90 3.66 -19.88
CA LYS A 94 2.04 3.43 -21.05
C LYS A 94 2.68 3.86 -22.38
N ALA A 95 3.21 5.08 -22.46
CA ALA A 95 3.79 5.60 -23.70
C ALA A 95 4.99 4.76 -24.16
N LYS A 96 5.89 4.40 -23.23
CA LYS A 96 7.02 3.51 -23.52
C LYS A 96 6.59 2.10 -23.90
N LEU A 97 5.50 1.59 -23.33
CA LEU A 97 4.94 0.30 -23.71
C LEU A 97 4.46 0.33 -25.17
N ILE A 98 3.73 1.37 -25.56
CA ILE A 98 3.21 1.56 -26.91
C ILE A 98 4.36 1.72 -27.91
N GLU A 99 5.35 2.55 -27.59
CA GLU A 99 6.58 2.72 -28.40
C GLU A 99 7.30 1.38 -28.60
N ASN A 100 7.49 0.61 -27.53
CA ASN A 100 8.12 -0.70 -27.60
C ASN A 100 7.33 -1.69 -28.46
N ILE A 101 6.00 -1.69 -28.39
CA ILE A 101 5.17 -2.52 -29.27
C ILE A 101 5.37 -2.11 -30.73
N ALA A 102 5.36 -0.82 -31.04
CA ALA A 102 5.57 -0.31 -32.40
C ALA A 102 6.93 -0.73 -32.96
N ASP A 103 7.99 -0.65 -32.16
CA ASP A 103 9.33 -1.12 -32.54
C ASP A 103 9.34 -2.63 -32.83
N LEU A 104 8.73 -3.45 -31.98
CA LEU A 104 8.65 -4.90 -32.18
C LEU A 104 7.86 -5.29 -33.44
N VAL A 105 6.86 -4.50 -33.82
CA VAL A 105 6.12 -4.67 -35.08
C VAL A 105 6.98 -4.27 -36.27
N LYS A 106 7.68 -3.15 -36.19
CA LYS A 106 8.59 -2.65 -37.25
C LYS A 106 9.72 -3.64 -37.52
N ASP A 107 10.30 -4.22 -36.47
CA ASP A 107 11.35 -5.23 -36.53
C ASP A 107 10.83 -6.63 -36.93
N LYS A 108 9.52 -6.76 -37.20
CA LYS A 108 8.84 -8.02 -37.53
C LYS A 108 9.02 -9.12 -36.46
N ARG A 109 9.31 -8.74 -35.22
CA ARG A 109 9.35 -9.67 -34.08
C ARG A 109 7.94 -10.07 -33.64
N ILE A 110 6.98 -9.15 -33.77
CA ILE A 110 5.55 -9.42 -33.62
C ILE A 110 4.90 -9.14 -34.98
N VAL A 111 4.23 -10.15 -35.53
CA VAL A 111 3.53 -10.07 -36.81
C VAL A 111 2.03 -10.19 -36.57
N GLY A 112 1.23 -9.56 -37.43
CA GLY A 112 -0.22 -9.64 -37.36
C GLY A 112 -0.90 -8.42 -36.74
N ILE A 113 -0.14 -7.42 -36.31
CA ILE A 113 -0.66 -6.10 -35.91
C ILE A 113 -0.75 -5.22 -37.15
N SER A 114 -1.90 -4.56 -37.36
CA SER A 114 -2.12 -3.61 -38.44
C SER A 114 -2.02 -2.16 -37.98
N ASP A 115 -2.51 -1.86 -36.79
CA ASP A 115 -2.50 -0.51 -36.22
C ASP A 115 -2.45 -0.56 -34.68
N LEU A 116 -1.96 0.52 -34.07
CA LEU A 116 -1.80 0.67 -32.62
C LEU A 116 -2.21 2.08 -32.20
N ARG A 117 -3.23 2.19 -31.33
CA ARG A 117 -3.77 3.49 -30.89
C ARG A 117 -3.90 3.55 -29.38
N ASP A 118 -3.65 4.74 -28.84
CA ASP A 118 -3.99 5.10 -27.46
C ASP A 118 -5.32 5.86 -27.47
N GLU A 119 -6.38 5.20 -27.02
CA GLU A 119 -7.73 5.76 -26.90
C GLU A 119 -8.08 6.04 -25.44
N SER A 120 -7.05 6.21 -24.59
CA SER A 120 -7.27 6.56 -23.18
C SER A 120 -7.81 7.98 -23.03
N ASP A 121 -8.72 8.18 -22.09
CA ASP A 121 -9.33 9.46 -21.78
C ASP A 121 -9.32 9.72 -20.26
N ARG A 122 -10.23 10.59 -19.79
CA ARG A 122 -10.36 10.90 -18.36
C ARG A 122 -11.10 9.80 -17.58
N GLU A 123 -11.86 8.95 -18.26
CA GLU A 123 -12.68 7.89 -17.65
C GLU A 123 -11.89 6.58 -17.53
N GLY A 124 -10.89 6.35 -18.39
CA GLY A 124 -10.03 5.19 -18.24
C GLY A 124 -8.89 5.09 -19.26
N MET A 125 -8.05 4.08 -19.03
CA MET A 125 -7.01 3.70 -19.97
C MET A 125 -7.57 2.73 -21.01
N ARG A 126 -7.29 2.98 -22.28
CA ARG A 126 -7.67 2.09 -23.38
C ARG A 126 -6.59 2.09 -24.46
N ILE A 127 -5.88 0.98 -24.61
CA ILE A 127 -4.94 0.77 -25.72
C ILE A 127 -5.58 -0.19 -26.71
N VAL A 128 -5.66 0.22 -27.97
CA VAL A 128 -6.27 -0.55 -29.05
C VAL A 128 -5.19 -1.07 -29.97
N ILE A 129 -5.13 -2.38 -30.12
CA ILE A 129 -4.21 -3.05 -31.03
C ILE A 129 -5.05 -3.72 -32.11
N GLU A 130 -5.09 -3.14 -33.30
CA GLU A 130 -5.80 -3.74 -34.43
C GLU A 130 -4.97 -4.84 -35.07
N LEU A 131 -5.64 -5.92 -35.44
CA LEU A 131 -5.00 -7.06 -36.06
C LEU A 131 -5.30 -7.14 -37.56
N LYS A 132 -4.36 -7.72 -38.31
CA LYS A 132 -4.57 -8.09 -39.71
C LYS A 132 -5.64 -9.18 -39.79
N LYS A 133 -6.37 -9.23 -40.93
CA LYS A 133 -7.48 -10.17 -41.14
C LYS A 133 -7.11 -11.65 -40.97
N ASP A 134 -5.86 -11.99 -41.26
CA ASP A 134 -5.29 -13.35 -41.22
C ASP A 134 -4.58 -13.67 -39.89
N ALA A 135 -4.49 -12.72 -38.96
CA ALA A 135 -3.78 -12.90 -37.70
C ALA A 135 -4.65 -13.63 -36.67
N ASN A 136 -4.07 -14.61 -35.97
CA ASN A 136 -4.72 -15.26 -34.83
C ASN A 136 -4.59 -14.37 -33.57
N PRO A 137 -5.68 -13.85 -33.00
CA PRO A 137 -5.63 -12.88 -31.90
C PRO A 137 -4.98 -13.45 -30.63
N ASN A 138 -5.22 -14.72 -30.33
CA ASN A 138 -4.64 -15.37 -29.15
C ASN A 138 -3.12 -15.54 -29.28
N VAL A 139 -2.61 -15.81 -30.49
CA VAL A 139 -1.18 -15.93 -30.73
C VAL A 139 -0.50 -14.57 -30.58
N VAL A 140 -1.08 -13.52 -31.17
CA VAL A 140 -0.55 -12.15 -31.05
C VAL A 140 -0.57 -11.69 -29.59
N LEU A 141 -1.66 -11.91 -28.87
CA LEU A 141 -1.77 -11.56 -27.45
C LEU A 141 -0.70 -12.26 -26.59
N ASN A 142 -0.44 -13.56 -26.84
CA ASN A 142 0.62 -14.28 -26.13
C ASN A 142 2.02 -13.77 -26.49
N MET A 143 2.26 -13.38 -27.75
CA MET A 143 3.51 -12.75 -28.15
C MET A 143 3.71 -11.40 -27.44
N LEU A 144 2.65 -10.59 -27.33
CA LEU A 144 2.67 -9.33 -26.60
C LEU A 144 3.03 -9.55 -25.13
N TYR A 145 2.40 -10.51 -24.44
CA TYR A 145 2.77 -10.85 -23.06
C TYR A 145 4.22 -11.33 -22.93
N LYS A 146 4.75 -12.05 -23.92
CA LYS A 146 6.11 -12.61 -23.86
C LYS A 146 7.20 -11.57 -24.14
N HIS A 147 6.93 -10.61 -25.03
CA HIS A 147 7.94 -9.72 -25.58
C HIS A 147 7.84 -8.26 -25.13
N THR A 148 6.77 -7.90 -24.43
CA THR A 148 6.53 -6.53 -23.96
C THR A 148 6.28 -6.50 -22.45
N LYS A 149 6.20 -5.29 -21.89
CA LYS A 149 5.79 -5.06 -20.50
C LYS A 149 4.28 -5.18 -20.25
N MET A 150 3.51 -5.72 -21.21
CA MET A 150 2.14 -6.19 -20.93
C MET A 150 2.13 -7.37 -19.94
N GLN A 151 3.24 -8.06 -19.74
CA GLN A 151 3.43 -8.93 -18.59
C GLN A 151 4.80 -8.64 -17.98
N ASP A 152 4.85 -8.39 -16.69
CA ASP A 152 6.10 -8.12 -15.99
C ASP A 152 6.21 -8.92 -14.69
N THR A 153 7.42 -9.00 -14.15
CA THR A 153 7.67 -9.61 -12.84
C THR A 153 7.96 -8.53 -11.82
N PHE A 154 7.10 -8.43 -10.80
CA PHE A 154 7.37 -7.64 -9.62
C PHE A 154 8.20 -8.47 -8.62
N GLY A 155 9.46 -8.08 -8.42
CA GLY A 155 10.36 -8.70 -7.44
C GLY A 155 10.13 -8.09 -6.06
N VAL A 156 9.54 -8.85 -5.14
CA VAL A 156 9.30 -8.42 -3.76
C VAL A 156 10.56 -8.59 -2.93
N ILE A 157 10.97 -7.53 -2.24
CA ILE A 157 12.00 -7.54 -1.21
C ILE A 157 11.50 -6.66 -0.06
N MET A 158 10.95 -7.29 0.98
CA MET A 158 10.47 -6.64 2.20
C MET A 158 11.64 -6.33 3.14
N LEU A 159 12.45 -5.34 2.75
CA LEU A 159 13.57 -4.85 3.54
C LEU A 159 13.18 -3.53 4.22
N ALA A 160 13.33 -3.48 5.54
CA ALA A 160 13.10 -2.29 6.36
C ALA A 160 14.20 -2.13 7.42
N LEU A 161 14.25 -0.95 8.05
CA LEU A 161 15.12 -0.71 9.19
C LEU A 161 14.39 -1.10 10.48
N VAL A 162 15.00 -1.99 11.26
CA VAL A 162 14.57 -2.34 12.60
C VAL A 162 15.73 -1.98 13.53
N ASN A 163 15.49 -1.08 14.48
CA ASN A 163 16.53 -0.57 15.39
C ASN A 163 17.78 -0.05 14.65
N ASN A 164 17.56 0.70 13.56
CA ASN A 164 18.60 1.22 12.66
C ASN A 164 19.41 0.17 11.89
N GLU A 165 19.01 -1.11 11.93
CA GLU A 165 19.65 -2.18 11.17
C GLU A 165 18.75 -2.65 10.03
N PRO A 166 19.29 -2.85 8.80
CA PRO A 166 18.51 -3.36 7.68
C PRO A 166 18.18 -4.84 7.87
N GLN A 167 16.89 -5.17 7.88
CA GLN A 167 16.40 -6.53 8.03
C GLN A 167 15.40 -6.88 6.92
N VAL A 168 15.49 -8.11 6.41
CA VAL A 168 14.45 -8.69 5.55
C VAL A 168 13.39 -9.30 6.45
N LEU A 169 12.15 -8.85 6.29
CA LEU A 169 11.04 -9.20 7.15
C LEU A 169 9.98 -9.96 6.37
N ASN A 170 9.36 -10.94 7.01
CA ASN A 170 8.15 -11.57 6.52
C ASN A 170 6.91 -10.72 6.89
N ILE A 171 5.73 -11.03 6.32
CA ILE A 171 4.55 -10.17 6.50
C ILE A 171 4.12 -10.09 7.97
N LYS A 172 4.21 -11.18 8.73
CA LYS A 172 3.86 -11.23 10.16
C LYS A 172 4.78 -10.33 10.98
N GLN A 173 6.09 -10.35 10.71
CA GLN A 173 7.05 -9.49 11.38
C GLN A 173 6.76 -8.01 11.14
N VAL A 174 6.46 -7.63 9.89
CA VAL A 174 6.10 -6.24 9.55
C VAL A 174 4.88 -5.78 10.35
N LEU A 175 3.82 -6.58 10.40
CA LEU A 175 2.61 -6.27 11.16
C LEU A 175 2.87 -6.21 12.66
N ASN A 176 3.68 -7.13 13.21
CA ASN A 176 4.04 -7.11 14.62
C ASN A 176 4.81 -5.85 15.01
N TYR A 177 5.79 -5.41 14.19
CA TYR A 177 6.50 -4.15 14.46
C TYR A 177 5.55 -2.94 14.41
N TYR A 178 4.58 -2.95 13.50
CA TYR A 178 3.54 -1.92 13.46
C TYR A 178 2.70 -1.92 14.74
N ILE A 179 2.25 -3.09 15.21
CA ILE A 179 1.45 -3.24 16.43
C ILE A 179 2.23 -2.73 17.66
N GLU A 180 3.50 -3.12 17.81
CA GLU A 180 4.33 -2.66 18.92
C GLU A 180 4.51 -1.13 18.91
N PHE A 181 4.75 -0.55 17.74
CA PHE A 181 4.80 0.90 17.58
C PHE A 181 3.46 1.56 17.96
N GLN A 182 2.33 1.00 17.53
CA GLN A 182 1.01 1.53 17.90
C GLN A 182 0.77 1.47 19.41
N LYS A 183 1.18 0.40 20.11
CA LYS A 183 1.09 0.31 21.57
C LYS A 183 1.88 1.44 22.25
N GLU A 184 3.09 1.71 21.79
CA GLU A 184 3.92 2.80 22.32
C GLU A 184 3.24 4.16 22.13
N VAL A 185 2.74 4.43 20.91
CA VAL A 185 2.05 5.69 20.58
C VAL A 185 0.80 5.90 21.42
N VAL A 186 -0.04 4.86 21.54
CA VAL A 186 -1.27 4.92 22.35
C VAL A 186 -0.92 5.14 23.83
N THR A 187 0.07 4.43 24.36
CA THR A 187 0.53 4.60 25.74
C THR A 187 0.99 6.03 26.01
N LYS A 188 1.84 6.59 25.14
CA LYS A 188 2.32 7.98 25.27
C LYS A 188 1.17 8.99 25.22
N ARG A 189 0.22 8.81 24.31
CA ARG A 189 -0.97 9.67 24.22
C ARG A 189 -1.80 9.61 25.50
N THR A 190 -2.07 8.41 26.00
CA THR A 190 -2.86 8.22 27.22
C THR A 190 -2.17 8.82 28.46
N VAL A 191 -0.86 8.65 28.61
CA VAL A 191 -0.09 9.28 29.70
C VAL A 191 -0.14 10.80 29.60
N PHE A 192 -0.02 11.36 28.40
CA PHE A 192 -0.14 12.81 28.19
C PHE A 192 -1.52 13.34 28.59
N GLU A 193 -2.58 12.64 28.19
CA GLU A 193 -3.96 12.99 28.54
C GLU A 193 -4.22 12.88 30.05
N LEU A 194 -3.70 11.84 30.70
CA LEU A 194 -3.77 11.65 32.15
C LEU A 194 -3.11 12.81 32.90
N ASN A 195 -1.87 13.15 32.56
CA ASN A 195 -1.14 14.24 33.21
C ASN A 195 -1.88 15.58 33.07
N LYS A 196 -2.49 15.83 31.90
CA LYS A 196 -3.30 17.03 31.65
C LYS A 196 -4.55 17.04 32.52
N ALA A 197 -5.23 15.90 32.67
CA ALA A 197 -6.41 15.76 33.50
C ALA A 197 -6.09 15.94 34.99
N GLU A 198 -4.99 15.35 35.47
CA GLU A 198 -4.52 15.47 36.86
C GLU A 198 -4.13 16.91 37.21
N ALA A 199 -3.38 17.59 36.33
CA ALA A 199 -3.05 19.00 36.51
C ALA A 199 -4.30 19.88 36.59
N ARG A 200 -5.31 19.57 35.77
CA ARG A 200 -6.60 20.27 35.82
C ARG A 200 -7.37 19.97 37.10
N ALA A 201 -7.39 18.72 37.54
CA ALA A 201 -8.04 18.30 38.79
C ALA A 201 -7.40 18.99 40.00
N HIS A 202 -6.06 19.10 40.04
CA HIS A 202 -5.34 19.79 41.11
C HIS A 202 -5.75 21.27 41.23
N ILE A 203 -5.83 21.99 40.10
CA ILE A 203 -6.30 23.38 40.08
C ILE A 203 -7.75 23.47 40.57
N LEU A 204 -8.62 22.56 40.11
CA LEU A 204 -10.03 22.56 40.51
C LEU A 204 -10.21 22.28 42.00
N GLU A 205 -9.42 21.39 42.59
CA GLU A 205 -9.43 21.12 44.02
C GLU A 205 -9.03 22.35 44.83
N GLY A 206 -7.96 23.05 44.42
CA GLY A 206 -7.55 24.30 45.04
C GLY A 206 -8.64 25.39 44.96
N LEU A 207 -9.29 25.52 43.80
CA LEU A 207 -10.42 26.44 43.62
C LEU A 207 -11.63 26.06 44.48
N ARG A 208 -11.90 24.76 44.67
CA ARG A 208 -12.98 24.28 45.54
C ARG A 208 -12.73 24.69 46.99
N ILE A 209 -11.53 24.42 47.51
CA ILE A 209 -11.14 24.80 48.88
C ILE A 209 -11.21 26.32 49.06
N ALA A 210 -10.76 27.09 48.06
CA ALA A 210 -10.83 28.54 48.09
C ALA A 210 -12.27 29.07 48.10
N LEU A 211 -13.19 28.44 47.36
CA LEU A 211 -14.61 28.77 47.38
C LEU A 211 -15.25 28.47 48.73
N ASP A 212 -14.91 27.34 49.35
CA ASP A 212 -15.43 26.95 50.67
C ASP A 212 -14.98 27.93 51.79
N ASN A 213 -13.85 28.63 51.60
CA ASN A 213 -13.25 29.56 52.58
C ASN A 213 -13.09 30.98 52.02
N ILE A 214 -14.05 31.44 51.21
CA ILE A 214 -13.90 32.65 50.38
C ILE A 214 -13.57 33.92 51.17
N ASP A 215 -14.17 34.12 52.35
CA ASP A 215 -13.94 35.31 53.17
C ASP A 215 -12.52 35.35 53.73
N GLU A 216 -11.98 34.20 54.13
CA GLU A 216 -10.62 34.06 54.67
C GLU A 216 -9.57 34.31 53.57
N VAL A 217 -9.79 33.74 52.37
CA VAL A 217 -8.93 33.98 51.20
C VAL A 217 -8.90 35.48 50.84
N ILE A 218 -10.06 36.16 50.85
CA ILE A 218 -10.12 37.61 50.58
C ILE A 218 -9.35 38.40 51.64
N ASN A 219 -9.46 38.03 52.92
CA ASN A 219 -8.75 38.72 54.00
C ASN A 219 -7.23 38.53 53.91
N ILE A 220 -6.75 37.33 53.59
CA ILE A 220 -5.31 37.05 53.38
C ILE A 220 -4.78 37.91 52.23
N ILE A 221 -5.49 37.95 51.10
CA ILE A 221 -5.10 38.76 49.94
C ILE A 221 -5.08 40.25 50.27
N ARG A 222 -6.11 40.78 50.95
CA ARG A 222 -6.21 42.22 51.31
C ARG A 222 -5.18 42.67 52.34
N SER A 223 -4.78 41.77 53.25
CA SER A 223 -3.80 42.08 54.29
C SER A 223 -2.34 41.93 53.84
N SER A 224 -2.12 41.29 52.68
CA SER A 224 -0.79 41.07 52.11
C SER A 224 -0.26 42.30 51.36
N LYS A 225 1.03 42.60 51.51
CA LYS A 225 1.66 43.80 50.91
C LYS A 225 1.96 43.65 49.41
N THR A 226 2.13 42.42 48.93
CA THR A 226 2.44 42.10 47.53
C THR A 226 1.79 40.78 47.12
N GLY A 227 1.63 40.55 45.82
CA GLY A 227 1.04 39.31 45.30
C GLY A 227 1.89 38.05 45.55
N GLU A 228 3.21 38.17 45.66
CA GLU A 228 4.08 37.05 46.05
C GLU A 228 3.93 36.66 47.52
N ILE A 229 3.66 37.63 48.40
CA ILE A 229 3.43 37.35 49.83
C ILE A 229 2.06 36.69 50.04
N ALA A 230 1.09 36.98 49.17
CA ALA A 230 -0.26 36.43 49.23
C ALA A 230 -0.40 35.01 48.62
N LYS A 231 0.58 34.58 47.82
CA LYS A 231 0.55 33.34 47.04
C LYS A 231 1.32 32.23 47.74
#